data_AF-I9G4T6-F1
#
_entry.id   AF-I9G4T6-F1
#
_cell.length_a   1.000
_cell.length_b   1.000
_cell.length_c   1.000
_cell.angle_alpha   90.00
_cell.angle_beta   90.00
_cell.angle_gamma   90.00
#
_symmetry.space_group_name_H-M   'P 1'
#
loop_
_entity.id
_entity.type
_entity.pdbx_description
1 polymer ?
#
loop_
_entity_poly.entity_id
_entity_poly.type
_entity_poly.pdbx_seq_one_letter_code
_entity_poly.pdbx_strand_id
1 'polypeptide(L)' 'MEALISLFAVMAVIGSIIAVWLNTKSGKKWLANL' A
#
# COMPACT_ATOMS: atom_id res chain seq x y z
N MET A 1 19.82 13.46 2.84
CA MET A 1 18.96 13.41 1.64
C MET A 1 18.65 11.95 1.29
N GLU A 2 19.66 11.10 1.17
CA GLU A 2 19.55 9.65 0.90
C GLU A 2 18.55 8.88 1.79
N ALA A 3 18.62 9.06 3.12
CA ALA A 3 17.71 8.35 4.04
C ALA A 3 16.24 8.73 3.85
N LEU A 4 15.97 9.99 3.50
CA LEU A 4 14.61 10.48 3.27
C LEU A 4 14.05 9.91 1.95
N ILE A 5 14.88 9.88 0.90
CA ILE A 5 14.52 9.28 -0.39
C ILE A 5 14.24 7.79 -0.22
N SER A 6 15.09 7.08 0.52
CA SER A 6 14.91 5.65 0.83
C SER A 6 13.60 5.40 1.59
N LEU A 7 13.28 6.23 2.58
CA LEU A 7 12.02 6.14 3.32
C LEU A 7 10.79 6.32 2.40
N PHE A 8 10.81 7.33 1.53
CA PHE A 8 9.72 7.54 0.58
C PHE A 8 9.59 6.39 -0.42
N ALA A 9 10.70 5.83 -0.89
CA ALA A 9 10.69 4.67 -1.78
C ALA A 9 10.05 3.46 -1.12
N VAL A 10 10.39 3.16 0.14
CA VAL A 10 9.80 2.05 0.90
C VAL A 10 8.29 2.26 1.11
N MET A 11 7.88 3.47 1.51
CA MET A 11 6.45 3.78 1.67
C MET A 11 5.68 3.68 0.35
N ALA A 12 6.27 4.10 -0.76
CA ALA A 12 5.64 3.99 -2.08
C ALA A 12 5.42 2.52 -2.48
N VAL A 13 6.39 1.64 -2.21
CA VAL A 13 6.26 0.20 -2.46
C VAL A 13 5.13 -0.40 -1.62
N ILE A 14 5.13 -0.14 -0.31
CA ILE A 14 4.10 -0.65 0.61
C ILE A 14 2.72 -0.13 0.20
N GLY A 15 2.59 1.17 -0.07
CA GLY A 15 1.35 1.79 -0.51
C GLY A 15 0.82 1.20 -1.81
N SER A 16 1.70 0.93 -2.77
CA SER A 16 1.33 0.30 -4.05
C SER A 16 0.83 -1.12 -3.86
N ILE A 17 1.49 -1.92 -3.01
CA ILE A 17 1.06 -3.29 -2.69
C ILE A 17 -0.33 -3.26 -2.05
N ILE A 18 -0.55 -2.37 -1.08
CA ILE A 18 -1.86 -2.23 -0.42
C ILE A 18 -2.91 -1.78 -1.44
N ALA A 19 -2.62 -0.78 -2.28
CA ALA A 19 -3.56 -0.29 -3.29
C ALA A 19 -3.98 -1.39 -4.29
N VAL A 20 -3.02 -2.19 -4.76
CA VAL A 20 -3.30 -3.35 -5.62
C VAL A 20 -4.11 -4.41 -4.87
N TRP A 21 -3.73 -4.73 -3.63
CA TRP A 21 -4.44 -5.71 -2.81
C TRP A 21 -5.88 -5.29 -2.51
N LEU A 22 -6.13 -3.99 -2.27
CA LEU A 22 -7.47 -3.44 -2.05
C LEU A 22 -8.41 -3.66 -3.25
N ASN A 23 -7.88 -3.77 -4.47
CA ASN A 23 -8.70 -4.05 -5.65
C ASN A 23 -9.06 -5.55 -5.80
N THR A 24 -8.44 -6.44 -5.03
CA THR A 24 -8.77 -7.87 -5.01
C THR A 24 -10.09 -8.14 -4.26
N LYS A 25 -10.67 -9.33 -4.43
CA LYS A 25 -11.88 -9.75 -3.70
C LYS A 25 -11.70 -9.66 -2.17
N SER A 26 -10.53 -10.06 -1.67
CA SER A 26 -10.23 -10.02 -0.23
C SER A 26 -10.15 -8.57 0.26
N GLY A 27 -9.42 -7.71 -0.47
CA GLY A 27 -9.27 -6.30 -0.13
C GLY A 27 -10.59 -5.54 -0.16
N LYS A 28 -11.42 -5.74 -1.20
CA LYS A 28 -12.76 -5.16 -1.27
C LYS A 28 -13.66 -5.63 -0.13
N LYS A 29 -13.60 -6.92 0.24
CA LYS A 29 -14.35 -7.46 1.38
C LYS A 29 -13.88 -6.85 2.71
N TRP A 30 -12.58 -6.67 2.88
CA TRP A 30 -12.01 -6.04 4.07
C TRP A 30 -12.46 -4.58 4.20
N LEU A 31 -12.41 -3.79 3.11
CA LEU A 31 -12.91 -2.41 3.08
C LEU A 31 -14.41 -2.31 3.37
N ALA A 32 -15.21 -3.26 2.89
CA ALA A 32 -16.65 -3.27 3.13
C ALA A 32 -17.02 -3.62 4.59
N ASN A 33 -16.07 -4.18 5.35
CA ASN A 33 -16.24 -4.55 6.76
C ASN A 33 -15.50 -3.60 7.72
N LEU A 34 -14.89 -2.53 7.19
CA LEU A 34 -14.25 -1.46 7.95
C LEU A 34 -15.30 -0.41 8.34
#